data_AF-A0A7S2D6P7-F1
#
_entry.id   AF-A0A7S2D6P7-F1
#
_cell.length_a   1.000
_cell.length_b   1.000
_cell.length_c   1.000
_cell.angle_alpha   90.00
_cell.angle_beta   90.00
_cell.angle_gamma   90.00
#
_symmetry.space_group_name_H-M   'P 1'
#
loop_
_entity.id
_entity.type
_entity.pdbx_description
1 polymer ?
#
loop_
_entity_poly.entity_id
_entity_poly.type
_entity_poly.pdbx_seq_one_letter_code
_entity_poly.pdbx_strand_id
1 'polypeptide(L)'
;GNVYPIGATEEKTEVYIANEVARIYSTHPKGAQITPEVIHVSAYRVYVQKNHLLDVRVKVEETLPLGCAESMLAAIYGQVKYAGEVVVTTEVGQPRPKSHVEPNKITVGNFDISPAEGGGSLIRVSVIVDNVAKGAWGNAIDITSAIVSAVNETKGA
;
A
#
# COMPACT_ATOMS: atom_id res chain seq x y z
N GLY A 1 -13.36 22.15 4.19
CA GLY A 1 -13.77 20.75 4.42
C GLY A 1 -12.86 20.19 5.49
N ASN A 2 -13.43 19.64 6.57
CA ASN A 2 -12.63 19.24 7.73
C ASN A 2 -12.02 17.85 7.51
N VAL A 3 -10.76 17.69 7.89
CA VAL A 3 -10.05 16.41 8.00
C VAL A 3 -9.88 16.14 9.49
N TYR A 4 -10.36 15.01 9.97
CA TYR A 4 -10.31 14.67 11.39
C TYR A 4 -9.25 13.60 11.64
N PRO A 5 -8.14 13.90 12.35
CA PRO A 5 -7.16 12.89 12.72
C PRO A 5 -7.78 11.90 13.72
N ILE A 6 -7.64 10.60 13.46
CA ILE A 6 -8.23 9.55 14.30
C ILE A 6 -7.34 9.25 15.52
N GLY A 7 -6.03 9.49 15.43
CA GLY A 7 -5.09 9.34 16.56
C GLY A 7 -5.39 10.21 17.79
N ALA A 8 -6.24 11.24 17.65
CA ALA A 8 -6.70 12.08 18.77
C ALA A 8 -7.97 11.55 19.47
N THR A 9 -8.52 10.42 19.02
CA THR A 9 -9.72 9.81 19.61
C THR A 9 -9.35 8.80 20.70
N GLU A 10 -10.30 8.48 21.57
CA GLU A 10 -10.12 7.48 22.64
C GLU A 10 -9.86 6.07 22.06
N GLU A 11 -10.39 5.81 20.86
CA GLU A 11 -10.14 4.57 20.14
C GLU A 11 -8.73 4.56 19.56
N LYS A 12 -7.92 3.58 19.98
CA LYS A 12 -6.53 3.41 19.52
C LYS A 12 -6.45 2.76 18.13
N THR A 13 -7.21 3.28 17.17
CA THR A 13 -7.37 2.70 15.82
C THR A 13 -6.02 2.50 15.13
N GLU A 14 -5.10 3.47 15.19
CA GLU A 14 -3.76 3.37 14.57
C GLU A 14 -2.93 2.24 15.17
N VAL A 15 -3.01 2.03 16.49
CA VAL A 15 -2.33 0.93 17.19
C VAL A 15 -2.93 -0.41 16.80
N TYR A 16 -4.26 -0.51 16.72
CA TYR A 16 -4.93 -1.74 16.28
C TYR A 16 -4.58 -2.11 14.85
N ILE A 17 -4.52 -1.11 13.96
CA ILE A 17 -4.07 -1.32 12.59
C ILE A 17 -2.61 -1.79 12.58
N ALA A 18 -1.70 -1.11 13.29
CA ALA A 18 -0.28 -1.48 13.29
C ALA A 18 -0.06 -2.91 13.82
N ASN A 19 -0.75 -3.28 14.90
CA ASN A 19 -0.70 -4.63 15.47
C ASN A 19 -1.28 -5.68 14.52
N GLU A 20 -2.40 -5.38 13.87
CA GLU A 20 -3.01 -6.30 12.92
C GLU A 20 -2.14 -6.49 11.67
N VAL A 21 -1.54 -5.41 11.16
CA VAL A 21 -0.58 -5.47 10.05
C VAL A 21 0.64 -6.31 10.44
N ALA A 22 1.23 -6.09 11.62
CA ALA A 22 2.33 -6.89 12.15
C ALA A 22 1.95 -8.38 12.26
N ARG A 23 0.76 -8.67 12.80
CA ARG A 23 0.23 -10.03 12.92
C ARG A 23 0.09 -10.68 11.55
N ILE A 24 -0.46 -9.98 10.56
CA ILE A 24 -0.63 -10.55 9.22
C ILE A 24 0.73 -10.78 8.56
N TYR A 25 1.71 -9.88 8.67
CA TYR A 25 3.07 -10.17 8.17
C TYR A 25 3.67 -11.42 8.83
N SER A 26 3.50 -11.59 10.14
CA SER A 26 4.04 -12.77 10.83
C SER A 26 3.34 -14.10 10.49
N THR A 27 2.12 -14.07 9.94
CA THR A 27 1.28 -15.27 9.75
C THR A 27 0.92 -15.57 8.29
N HIS A 28 0.98 -14.57 7.40
CA HIS A 28 0.65 -14.75 5.99
C HIS A 28 1.86 -15.31 5.23
N PRO A 29 1.72 -16.37 4.41
CA PRO A 29 2.85 -17.00 3.72
C PRO A 29 3.71 -16.05 2.87
N LYS A 30 3.08 -15.03 2.26
CA LYS A 30 3.80 -13.97 1.52
C LYS A 30 4.36 -12.88 2.42
N GLY A 31 3.69 -12.62 3.54
CA GLY A 31 4.11 -11.63 4.53
C GLY A 31 5.26 -12.11 5.40
N ALA A 32 5.38 -13.42 5.65
CA ALA A 32 6.42 -14.01 6.50
C ALA A 32 7.84 -13.86 5.92
N GLN A 33 7.95 -13.51 4.63
CA GLN A 33 9.21 -13.15 3.98
C GLN A 33 9.62 -11.69 4.28
N ILE A 34 8.78 -10.94 4.97
CA ILE A 34 8.95 -9.52 5.29
C ILE A 34 8.89 -9.38 6.80
N THR A 35 9.99 -8.94 7.39
CA THR A 35 10.02 -8.55 8.80
C THR A 35 10.14 -7.04 8.87
N PRO A 36 9.02 -6.28 8.92
CA PRO A 36 9.10 -4.84 9.03
C PRO A 36 9.69 -4.46 10.39
N GLU A 37 10.79 -3.71 10.39
CA GLU A 37 11.42 -3.22 11.62
C GLU A 37 10.54 -2.20 12.35
N VAL A 38 9.87 -1.34 11.56
CA VAL A 38 9.01 -0.27 12.06
C VAL A 38 7.74 -0.21 11.21
N ILE A 39 6.59 -0.19 11.87
CA ILE A 39 5.29 0.06 11.24
C ILE A 39 4.73 1.35 11.82
N HIS A 40 4.55 2.35 10.96
CA HIS A 40 3.90 3.61 11.32
C HIS A 40 2.57 3.73 10.59
N VAL A 41 1.52 4.01 11.33
CA VAL A 41 0.16 4.18 10.80
C VAL A 41 -0.35 5.54 11.23
N SER A 42 -0.87 6.30 10.27
CA SER A 42 -1.67 7.49 10.55
C SER A 42 -3.00 7.37 9.86
N ALA A 43 -4.08 7.56 10.61
CA ALA A 43 -5.44 7.37 10.12
C ALA A 43 -6.23 8.68 10.23
N TYR A 44 -6.93 9.03 9.16
CA TYR A 44 -7.71 10.26 9.07
C TYR A 44 -9.11 9.95 8.58
N ARG A 45 -10.10 10.58 9.21
CA ARG A 45 -11.48 10.58 8.71
C ARG A 45 -11.70 11.83 7.87
N VAL A 46 -12.07 11.61 6.61
CA VAL A 46 -12.37 12.64 5.63
C VAL A 46 -13.85 12.60 5.26
N TYR A 47 -14.41 13.70 4.76
CA TYR A 47 -15.80 13.75 4.26
C TYR A 47 -15.94 13.03 2.92
N VAL A 48 -15.76 11.71 2.94
CA VAL A 48 -16.02 10.81 1.81
C VAL A 48 -17.01 9.76 2.31
N GLN A 49 -18.09 9.53 1.56
CA GLN A 49 -19.20 8.66 2.00
C GLN A 49 -18.82 7.16 2.00
N LYS A 50 -17.90 6.76 1.12
CA LYS A 50 -17.48 5.37 0.92
C LYS A 50 -16.00 5.34 0.54
N ASN A 51 -15.39 4.17 0.74
CA ASN A 51 -14.03 3.81 0.32
C ASN A 51 -12.93 4.34 1.23
N HIS A 52 -11.87 3.55 1.38
CA HIS A 52 -10.65 3.98 2.06
C HIS A 52 -9.56 4.22 1.01
N LEU A 53 -8.87 5.36 1.13
CA LEU A 53 -7.61 5.60 0.45
C LEU A 53 -6.48 5.32 1.43
N LEU A 54 -5.55 4.48 1.03
CA LEU A 54 -4.33 4.18 1.77
C LEU A 54 -3.15 4.74 0.97
N ASP A 55 -2.33 5.56 1.61
CA ASP A 55 -1.01 5.95 1.09
C ASP A 55 0.02 5.03 1.75
N VAL A 56 0.51 4.05 0.99
CA VAL A 56 1.46 3.05 1.48
C VAL A 56 2.85 3.49 1.08
N ARG A 57 3.75 3.52 2.08
CA ARG A 57 5.15 3.89 1.89
C ARG A 57 6.02 2.79 2.46
N VAL A 58 6.93 2.29 1.62
CA VAL A 58 7.86 1.23 1.98
C VAL A 58 9.28 1.78 1.79
N LYS A 59 10.02 1.92 2.89
CA LYS A 59 11.45 2.18 2.83
C LYS A 59 12.17 0.84 2.74
N VAL A 60 13.07 0.72 1.78
CA VAL A 60 14.00 -0.40 1.63
C VAL A 60 15.42 0.13 1.78
N GLU A 61 16.33 -0.68 2.31
CA GLU A 61 17.75 -0.29 2.49
C GLU A 61 18.46 -0.13 1.14
N GLU A 62 17.95 -0.80 0.11
CA GLU A 62 18.56 -0.84 -1.19
C GLU A 62 18.26 0.41 -2.02
N THR A 63 19.28 0.88 -2.74
CA THR A 63 19.12 1.92 -3.76
C THR A 63 18.64 1.26 -5.06
N LEU A 64 17.38 1.52 -5.41
CA LEU A 64 16.75 1.03 -6.61
C LEU A 64 17.12 1.94 -7.79
N PRO A 65 17.29 1.40 -9.01
CA PRO A 65 17.60 2.20 -10.18
C PRO A 65 16.52 3.25 -10.47
N LEU A 66 16.94 4.48 -10.79
CA LEU A 66 16.01 5.49 -11.29
C LEU A 66 15.36 4.97 -12.59
N GLY A 67 14.03 4.99 -12.65
CA GLY A 67 13.26 4.49 -13.81
C GLY A 67 12.81 3.03 -13.73
N CYS A 68 13.18 2.26 -12.69
CA CYS A 68 12.63 0.91 -12.49
C CYS A 68 11.15 0.89 -12.07
N ALA A 69 10.54 2.08 -11.91
CA ALA A 69 9.21 2.22 -11.34
C ALA A 69 8.14 1.49 -12.15
N GLU A 70 8.18 1.61 -13.48
CA GLU A 70 7.23 0.94 -14.38
C GLU A 70 7.41 -0.59 -14.35
N SER A 71 8.66 -1.05 -14.31
CA SER A 71 9.01 -2.48 -14.23
C SER A 71 8.57 -3.10 -12.91
N MET A 72 8.81 -2.41 -11.80
CA MET A 72 8.36 -2.83 -10.47
C MET A 72 6.85 -2.81 -10.37
N LEU A 73 6.21 -1.78 -10.92
CA LEU A 73 4.75 -1.69 -10.97
C LEU A 73 4.17 -2.88 -11.75
N ALA A 74 4.76 -3.24 -12.89
CA ALA A 74 4.40 -4.44 -13.67
C ALA A 74 4.61 -5.76 -12.88
N ALA A 75 5.72 -5.88 -12.15
CA ALA A 75 5.99 -7.04 -11.29
C ALA A 75 4.98 -7.14 -10.13
N ILE A 76 4.66 -6.01 -9.49
CA ILE A 76 3.61 -5.92 -8.48
C ILE A 76 2.29 -6.41 -9.05
N TYR A 77 1.92 -6.00 -10.28
CA TYR A 77 0.71 -6.50 -10.94
C TYR A 77 0.71 -7.99 -11.23
N GLY A 78 1.85 -8.55 -11.66
CA GLY A 78 1.97 -9.98 -11.91
C GLY A 78 1.73 -10.83 -10.65
N GLN A 79 2.01 -10.27 -9.48
CA GLN A 79 2.02 -10.98 -8.21
C GLN A 79 0.80 -10.73 -7.30
N VAL A 80 0.13 -9.58 -7.45
CA VAL A 80 -1.15 -9.31 -6.76
C VAL A 80 -2.27 -10.07 -7.48
N LYS A 81 -2.47 -11.32 -7.06
CA LYS A 81 -3.40 -12.29 -7.67
C LYS A 81 -4.61 -12.69 -6.80
N TYR A 82 -5.02 -11.88 -5.82
CA TYR A 82 -6.12 -12.24 -4.91
C TYR A 82 -7.51 -11.80 -5.40
N ALA A 83 -8.42 -12.77 -5.58
CA ALA A 83 -9.91 -12.76 -5.55
C ALA A 83 -10.72 -11.53 -6.05
N GLY A 84 -10.14 -10.68 -6.89
CA GLY A 84 -10.83 -9.65 -7.65
C GLY A 84 -9.84 -8.86 -8.47
N GLU A 85 -10.33 -8.23 -9.53
CA GLU A 85 -9.50 -7.49 -10.46
C GLU A 85 -8.80 -6.32 -9.74
N VAL A 86 -7.47 -6.25 -9.86
CA VAL A 86 -6.69 -5.06 -9.50
C VAL A 86 -6.78 -4.11 -10.69
N VAL A 87 -7.18 -2.88 -10.44
CA VAL A 87 -7.26 -1.82 -11.44
C VAL A 87 -6.06 -0.90 -11.26
N VAL A 88 -5.40 -0.61 -12.37
CA VAL A 88 -4.16 0.15 -12.42
C VAL A 88 -4.44 1.50 -13.02
N THR A 89 -4.03 2.56 -12.33
CA THR A 89 -4.04 3.90 -12.90
C THR A 89 -2.62 4.44 -12.99
N THR A 90 -2.17 4.74 -14.20
CA THR A 90 -0.87 5.38 -14.45
C THR A 90 -0.96 6.90 -14.54
N GLU A 91 -2.18 7.45 -14.55
CA GLU A 91 -2.39 8.89 -14.58
C GLU A 91 -1.98 9.57 -13.28
N VAL A 92 -1.35 10.73 -13.39
CA VAL A 92 -0.88 11.52 -12.26
C VAL A 92 -2.06 11.95 -11.38
N GLY A 93 -1.96 11.71 -10.07
CA GLY A 93 -2.99 12.08 -9.10
C GLY A 93 -4.18 11.12 -9.08
N GLN A 94 -4.00 9.89 -9.57
CA GLN A 94 -4.92 8.77 -9.46
C GLN A 94 -4.29 7.64 -8.64
N PRO A 95 -5.06 6.87 -7.85
CA PRO A 95 -6.52 6.78 -7.86
C PRO A 95 -7.21 7.85 -7.00
N ARG A 96 -8.53 8.05 -7.22
CA ARG A 96 -9.38 8.97 -6.44
C ARG A 96 -10.63 8.27 -5.89
N PRO A 97 -10.99 8.39 -4.60
CA PRO A 97 -12.05 7.60 -3.97
C PRO A 97 -13.44 7.72 -4.60
N LYS A 98 -13.71 8.84 -5.29
CA LYS A 98 -14.99 9.10 -5.95
C LYS A 98 -15.08 8.54 -7.37
N SER A 99 -13.94 8.40 -8.06
CA SER A 99 -13.89 8.16 -9.51
C SER A 99 -13.25 6.84 -9.88
N HIS A 100 -12.51 6.22 -8.96
CA HIS A 100 -11.65 5.07 -9.24
C HIS A 100 -11.91 3.94 -8.25
N VAL A 101 -13.19 3.71 -7.92
CA VAL A 101 -13.61 2.59 -7.09
C VAL A 101 -14.59 1.74 -7.85
N GLU A 102 -14.18 0.51 -8.06
CA GLU A 102 -15.03 -0.53 -8.59
C GLU A 102 -15.38 -1.50 -7.46
N PRO A 103 -16.65 -1.88 -7.31
CA PRO A 103 -17.06 -2.85 -6.31
C PRO A 103 -16.23 -4.14 -6.42
N ASN A 104 -15.76 -4.66 -5.29
CA ASN A 104 -14.93 -5.86 -5.24
C ASN A 104 -13.58 -5.76 -5.98
N LYS A 105 -13.12 -4.56 -6.32
CA LYS A 105 -11.79 -4.34 -6.91
C LYS A 105 -10.92 -3.49 -6.00
N ILE A 106 -9.64 -3.53 -6.26
CA ILE A 106 -8.64 -2.69 -5.62
C ILE A 106 -8.05 -1.83 -6.71
N THR A 107 -8.04 -0.51 -6.51
CA THR A 107 -7.40 0.39 -7.47
C THR A 107 -6.09 0.89 -6.91
N VAL A 108 -5.02 0.80 -7.69
CA VAL A 108 -3.69 1.26 -7.30
C VAL A 108 -3.11 2.24 -8.32
N GLY A 109 -2.30 3.18 -7.83
CA GLY A 109 -1.68 4.22 -8.65
C GLY A 109 -0.81 5.13 -7.81
N ASN A 110 -0.44 6.28 -8.36
CA ASN A 110 0.57 7.19 -7.80
C ASN A 110 1.84 6.44 -7.37
N PHE A 111 2.28 5.51 -8.21
CA PHE A 111 3.48 4.75 -7.94
C PHE A 111 4.71 5.63 -8.15
N ASP A 112 5.58 5.70 -7.16
CA ASP A 112 6.79 6.52 -7.19
C ASP A 112 7.92 5.83 -6.43
N ILE A 113 9.14 6.02 -6.93
CA ILE A 113 10.37 5.58 -6.25
C ILE A 113 11.26 6.80 -6.13
N SER A 114 11.58 7.14 -4.89
CA SER A 114 12.46 8.25 -4.56
C SER A 114 13.59 7.81 -3.64
N PRO A 115 14.73 8.51 -3.61
CA PRO A 115 15.76 8.27 -2.61
C PRO A 115 15.19 8.46 -1.19
N ALA A 116 15.51 7.54 -0.28
CA ALA A 116 15.12 7.68 1.12
C ALA A 116 16.16 8.49 1.92
N GLU A 117 15.71 9.31 2.87
CA GLU A 117 16.61 9.94 3.83
C GLU A 117 17.36 8.87 4.65
N GLY A 118 18.67 9.04 4.78
CA GLY A 118 19.55 8.07 5.43
C GLY A 118 19.94 6.87 4.56
N GLY A 119 19.70 6.93 3.24
CA GLY A 119 20.08 5.87 2.30
C GLY A 119 18.94 4.91 1.96
N GLY A 120 19.11 4.22 0.84
CA GLY A 120 18.11 3.31 0.26
C GLY A 120 17.03 4.02 -0.55
N SER A 121 15.91 3.35 -0.74
CA SER A 121 14.81 3.82 -1.59
C SER A 121 13.49 3.85 -0.84
N LEU A 122 12.69 4.86 -1.14
CA LEU A 122 11.32 5.01 -0.68
C LEU A 122 10.38 4.73 -1.84
N ILE A 123 9.58 3.70 -1.68
CA ILE A 123 8.55 3.29 -2.64
C ILE A 123 7.22 3.80 -2.11
N ARG A 124 6.44 4.47 -2.96
CA ARG A 124 5.11 4.98 -2.61
C ARG A 124 4.08 4.39 -3.55
N VAL A 125 2.93 4.02 -2.99
CA VAL A 125 1.76 3.59 -3.77
C VAL A 125 0.48 4.02 -3.07
N SER A 126 -0.44 4.57 -3.83
CA SER A 126 -1.80 4.87 -3.37
C SER A 126 -2.72 3.70 -3.71
N VAL A 127 -3.52 3.27 -2.74
CA VAL A 127 -4.44 2.13 -2.85
C VAL A 127 -5.83 2.58 -2.45
N ILE A 128 -6.83 2.27 -3.27
CA ILE A 128 -8.24 2.47 -2.92
C ILE A 128 -8.96 1.15 -2.86
N VAL A 129 -9.73 1.00 -1.80
CA VAL A 129 -10.52 -0.19 -1.49
C VAL A 129 -11.93 0.24 -1.13
N ASP A 130 -12.91 -0.49 -1.64
CA ASP A 130 -14.30 -0.37 -1.17
C ASP A 130 -14.39 -0.96 0.24
N ASN A 131 -14.50 -0.09 1.24
CA ASN A 131 -14.51 -0.48 2.66
C ASN A 131 -15.79 -1.22 3.09
N VAL A 132 -16.82 -1.26 2.24
CA VAL A 132 -18.08 -1.98 2.49
C VAL A 132 -18.07 -3.35 1.81
N ALA A 133 -17.43 -3.47 0.64
CA ALA A 133 -17.38 -4.72 -0.13
C ALA A 133 -16.11 -5.56 0.12
N LYS A 134 -14.96 -4.93 0.44
CA LYS A 134 -13.68 -5.60 0.67
C LYS A 134 -12.91 -4.99 1.86
N GLY A 135 -12.40 -5.84 2.75
CA GLY A 135 -11.56 -5.40 3.87
C GLY A 135 -10.30 -4.68 3.37
N ALA A 136 -10.00 -3.51 3.93
CA ALA A 136 -8.96 -2.61 3.42
C ALA A 136 -7.52 -3.13 3.62
N TRP A 137 -7.26 -3.81 4.73
CA TRP A 137 -5.90 -4.11 5.19
C TRP A 137 -5.26 -5.34 4.54
N GLY A 138 -6.02 -6.42 4.32
CA GLY A 138 -5.50 -7.62 3.63
C GLY A 138 -4.91 -7.28 2.26
N ASN A 139 -5.54 -6.33 1.56
CA ASN A 139 -5.09 -5.85 0.26
C ASN A 139 -3.78 -5.06 0.33
N ALA A 140 -3.58 -4.24 1.38
CA ALA A 140 -2.34 -3.48 1.56
C ALA A 140 -1.14 -4.40 1.81
N ILE A 141 -1.34 -5.51 2.51
CA ILE A 141 -0.29 -6.51 2.75
C ILE A 141 0.08 -7.25 1.48
N ASP A 142 -0.89 -7.63 0.64
CA ASP A 142 -0.59 -8.27 -0.64
C ASP A 142 0.20 -7.34 -1.57
N ILE A 143 -0.16 -6.05 -1.62
CA ILE A 143 0.57 -5.04 -2.39
C ILE A 143 1.98 -4.86 -1.85
N THR A 144 2.14 -4.76 -0.53
CA THR A 144 3.47 -4.62 0.08
C THR A 144 4.32 -5.87 -0.13
N SER A 145 3.71 -7.05 -0.07
CA SER A 145 4.39 -8.32 -0.37
C SER A 145 4.89 -8.34 -1.81
N ALA A 146 4.04 -7.91 -2.75
CA ALA A 146 4.40 -7.81 -4.15
C ALA A 146 5.48 -6.75 -4.41
N ILE A 147 5.49 -5.64 -3.65
CA ILE A 147 6.58 -4.64 -3.70
C ILE A 147 7.90 -5.29 -3.32
N VAL A 148 7.97 -6.00 -2.19
CA VAL A 148 9.22 -6.62 -1.74
C VAL A 148 9.71 -7.68 -2.72
N SER A 149 8.80 -8.49 -3.25
CA SER A 149 9.15 -9.48 -4.27
C SER A 149 9.64 -8.82 -5.57
N ALA A 150 9.03 -7.72 -6.03
CA ALA A 150 9.51 -6.93 -7.18
C ALA A 150 10.89 -6.31 -6.93
N VAL A 151 11.15 -5.82 -5.72
CA VAL A 151 12.48 -5.37 -5.30
C VAL A 151 13.49 -6.50 -5.42
N ASN A 152 13.16 -7.70 -4.95
CA ASN A 152 14.06 -8.85 -5.01
C ASN A 152 14.31 -9.33 -6.45
N GLU A 153 13.32 -9.28 -7.34
CA GLU A 153 13.51 -9.59 -8.77
C GLU A 153 14.45 -8.58 -9.43
N THR A 154 14.35 -7.30 -9.08
CA THR A 154 15.22 -6.23 -9.57
C THR A 154 16.69 -6.41 -9.13
N LYS A 155 16.96 -7.19 -8.06
CA LYS A 155 18.32 -7.54 -7.62
C LYS A 155 18.98 -8.61 -8.50
N GLY A 156 18.19 -9.45 -9.18
CA GLY A 156 18.67 -10.61 -9.93
C GLY A 156 18.91 -10.38 -11.43
N ALA A 157 18.60 -9.17 -11.93
CA ALA A 157 18.80 -8.72 -13.31
C ALA A 157 20.02 -7.80 -13.41
#